data_AF-A0A1W2CEV4-F1
#
_entry.id   AF-A0A1W2CEV4-F1
#
_cell.length_a   1.000
_cell.length_b   1.000
_cell.length_c   1.000
_cell.angle_alpha   90.00
_cell.angle_beta   90.00
_cell.angle_gamma   90.00
#
_symmetry.space_group_name_H-M   'P 1'
#
loop_
_entity.id
_entity.type
_entity.pdbx_description
1 polymer ?
#
loop_
_entity_poly.entity_id
_entity_poly.type
_entity_poly.pdbx_seq_one_letter_code
_entity_poly.pdbx_strand_id
1 'polypeptide(L)'
;MPKTKLQSGSVPEWLMSVDELSNFDRNLVLTDSIYYPGSNIDGRFLEVYLGMSHSIVYADPGVPKEIFRVNVEKIGGYELIVCKDVSSIELSPSPKYQDRPLPSDFYPELNSHTEVNKALREAYRQLTWSFRVSPFAMWAVLQRKSTTSATHGPERFSLLFIGGEGIATYSAIYNSNLLYPKAIVFKGADIGFGHNWTFFEKKGGLFERVVMSNEAGIPKYLLAWDRYNPSGSDHWVTKEGVELYWERYTEKIPDNGDLNVWTKKD
;
A
#
# COMPACT_ATOMS: atom_id res chain seq x y z
N MET A 1 16.96 2.81 16.51
CA MET A 1 16.24 4.07 16.76
C MET A 1 15.20 4.21 15.66
N PRO A 2 13.92 4.51 15.96
CA PRO A 2 12.96 4.86 14.91
C PRO A 2 13.50 6.11 14.20
N LYS A 3 13.72 6.01 12.89
CA LYS A 3 14.43 7.05 12.10
C LYS A 3 13.51 8.13 11.53
N THR A 4 12.22 8.09 11.80
CA THR A 4 11.21 8.97 11.20
C THR A 4 10.85 10.13 12.13
N LYS A 5 10.97 11.38 11.63
CA LYS A 5 10.61 12.61 12.36
C LYS A 5 9.13 12.99 12.26
N LEU A 6 8.34 12.25 11.49
CA LEU A 6 6.88 12.41 11.46
C LEU A 6 6.32 11.83 12.76
N GLN A 7 6.13 12.67 13.77
CA GLN A 7 5.69 12.24 15.10
C GLN A 7 4.37 11.45 15.03
N SER A 8 4.35 10.27 15.65
CA SER A 8 3.10 9.58 15.96
C SER A 8 2.39 10.34 17.07
N GLY A 9 1.06 10.42 16.99
CA GLY A 9 0.26 10.68 18.18
C GLY A 9 0.35 9.50 19.16
N SER A 10 -0.33 9.60 20.30
CA SER A 10 -0.57 8.43 21.14
C SER A 10 -1.32 7.34 20.39
N VAL A 11 -1.14 6.08 20.79
CA VAL A 11 -1.94 4.98 20.24
C VAL A 11 -3.43 5.29 20.45
N PRO A 12 -4.29 5.15 19.42
CA PRO A 12 -5.71 5.45 19.55
C PRO A 12 -6.40 4.55 20.58
N GLU A 13 -7.36 5.13 21.32
CA GLU A 13 -8.11 4.41 22.35
C GLU A 13 -8.82 3.16 21.80
N TRP A 14 -9.41 3.26 20.60
CA TRP A 14 -10.08 2.13 19.94
C TRP A 14 -9.16 0.92 19.74
N LEU A 15 -7.86 1.17 19.47
CA LEU A 15 -6.89 0.11 19.22
C LEU A 15 -6.43 -0.54 20.54
N MET A 16 -6.36 0.27 21.60
CA MET A 16 -6.11 -0.21 22.96
C MET A 16 -7.28 -1.02 23.52
N SER A 17 -8.50 -0.80 23.04
CA SER A 17 -9.67 -1.59 23.45
C SER A 17 -9.86 -2.90 22.67
N VAL A 18 -9.11 -3.16 21.59
CA VAL A 18 -9.24 -4.40 20.81
C VAL A 18 -8.84 -5.61 21.66
N ASP A 19 -9.64 -6.67 21.53
CA ASP A 19 -9.46 -8.00 22.09
C ASP A 19 -9.81 -9.10 21.06
N GLU A 20 -9.77 -10.36 21.48
CA GLU A 20 -10.06 -11.53 20.63
C GLU A 20 -11.50 -11.55 20.09
N LEU A 21 -12.45 -10.88 20.76
CA LEU A 21 -13.87 -10.85 20.39
C LEU A 21 -14.22 -9.68 19.47
N SER A 22 -13.36 -8.67 19.40
CA SER A 22 -13.51 -7.47 18.59
C SER A 22 -13.71 -7.80 17.10
N ASN A 23 -14.59 -7.05 16.44
CA ASN A 23 -14.87 -7.17 15.00
C ASN A 23 -14.15 -6.09 14.21
N PHE A 24 -14.00 -6.30 12.91
CA PHE A 24 -13.40 -5.33 12.01
C PHE A 24 -14.31 -4.10 11.87
N ASP A 25 -13.78 -2.91 12.14
CA ASP A 25 -14.43 -1.63 11.85
C ASP A 25 -13.64 -0.91 10.75
N ARG A 26 -14.24 -0.83 9.56
CA ARG A 26 -13.62 -0.19 8.39
C ARG A 26 -13.26 1.27 8.63
N ASN A 27 -14.07 2.02 9.39
CA ASN A 27 -13.83 3.45 9.58
C ASN A 27 -12.61 3.64 10.46
N LEU A 28 -12.51 2.87 11.54
CA LEU A 28 -11.37 2.93 12.45
C LEU A 28 -10.07 2.44 11.79
N VAL A 29 -10.14 1.34 11.03
CA VAL A 29 -8.95 0.74 10.42
C VAL A 29 -8.47 1.52 9.20
N LEU A 30 -9.36 2.05 8.36
CA LEU A 30 -8.95 2.72 7.12
C LEU A 30 -8.62 4.22 7.33
N THR A 31 -9.24 4.89 8.31
CA THR A 31 -8.95 6.30 8.61
C THR A 31 -7.54 6.46 9.17
N ASP A 32 -6.83 7.50 8.70
CA ASP A 32 -5.44 7.81 9.07
C ASP A 32 -4.45 6.66 8.81
N SER A 33 -4.83 5.66 8.02
CA SER A 33 -4.00 4.50 7.74
C SER A 33 -2.87 4.81 6.76
N ILE A 34 -1.91 3.90 6.64
CA ILE A 34 -0.95 3.92 5.53
C ILE A 34 -1.29 2.80 4.56
N TYR A 35 -1.54 3.17 3.31
CA TYR A 35 -1.83 2.22 2.24
C TYR A 35 -0.56 1.82 1.50
N TYR A 36 -0.26 0.52 1.48
CA TYR A 36 0.92 -0.04 0.81
C TYR A 36 0.48 -1.08 -0.24
N PRO A 37 0.32 -0.66 -1.51
CA PRO A 37 0.08 -1.57 -2.62
C PRO A 37 1.38 -2.24 -3.09
N GLY A 38 1.31 -3.52 -3.46
CA GLY A 38 2.48 -4.33 -3.80
C GLY A 38 3.41 -4.54 -2.61
N SER A 39 2.84 -4.69 -1.41
CA SER A 39 3.58 -4.69 -0.15
C SER A 39 4.40 -5.95 0.09
N ASN A 40 4.08 -7.07 -0.58
CA ASN A 40 4.45 -8.41 -0.16
C ASN A 40 4.20 -8.56 1.37
N ILE A 41 5.12 -9.17 2.11
CA ILE A 41 5.16 -9.19 3.58
C ILE A 41 6.37 -8.37 4.03
N ASP A 42 6.38 -7.08 3.68
CA ASP A 42 7.47 -6.19 4.07
C ASP A 42 7.41 -5.83 5.57
N GLY A 43 8.15 -6.58 6.38
CA GLY A 43 8.32 -6.29 7.81
C GLY A 43 9.19 -5.07 8.10
N ARG A 44 10.14 -4.73 7.21
CA ARG A 44 11.02 -3.57 7.38
C ARG A 44 10.24 -2.26 7.27
N PHE A 45 9.20 -2.23 6.43
CA PHE A 45 8.29 -1.10 6.37
C PHE A 45 7.64 -0.82 7.74
N LEU A 46 7.19 -1.85 8.44
CA LEU A 46 6.58 -1.69 9.77
C LEU A 46 7.58 -1.09 10.77
N GLU A 47 8.82 -1.56 10.78
CA GLU A 47 9.87 -1.04 11.67
C GLU A 47 10.12 0.47 11.52
N VAL A 48 9.95 1.00 10.31
CA VAL A 48 10.26 2.40 9.98
C VAL A 48 9.03 3.30 10.08
N TYR A 49 7.83 2.82 9.72
CA TYR A 49 6.66 3.68 9.50
C TYR A 49 5.49 3.46 10.45
N LEU A 50 5.57 2.52 11.41
CA LEU A 50 4.57 2.40 12.47
C LEU A 50 4.49 3.63 13.39
N GLY A 51 5.51 4.49 13.37
CA GLY A 51 5.47 5.81 14.02
C GLY A 51 4.69 6.87 13.24
N MET A 52 4.24 6.61 12.02
CA MET A 52 3.50 7.60 11.23
C MET A 52 1.98 7.36 11.29
N SER A 53 1.59 6.09 11.39
CA SER A 53 0.22 5.65 11.65
C SER A 53 0.24 4.34 12.42
N HIS A 54 -0.78 4.14 13.25
CA HIS A 54 -1.03 2.90 13.96
C HIS A 54 -1.90 1.92 13.17
N SER A 55 -2.34 2.27 11.96
CA SER A 55 -3.10 1.38 11.09
C SER A 55 -2.46 1.29 9.72
N ILE A 56 -2.15 0.06 9.30
CA ILE A 56 -1.46 -0.23 8.05
C ILE A 56 -2.37 -1.10 7.19
N VAL A 57 -2.46 -0.77 5.90
CA VAL A 57 -3.25 -1.52 4.93
C VAL A 57 -2.35 -2.01 3.80
N TYR A 58 -2.07 -3.30 3.79
CA TYR A 58 -1.31 -3.99 2.75
C TYR A 58 -2.26 -4.51 1.68
N ALA A 59 -1.86 -4.35 0.41
CA ALA A 59 -2.58 -4.91 -0.72
C ALA A 59 -1.60 -5.57 -1.68
N ASP A 60 -1.65 -6.89 -1.81
CA ASP A 60 -0.78 -7.62 -2.71
C ASP A 60 -1.46 -8.89 -3.23
N PRO A 61 -1.71 -9.01 -4.54
CA PRO A 61 -2.38 -10.17 -5.11
C PRO A 61 -1.46 -11.40 -5.23
N GLY A 62 -0.15 -11.25 -5.01
CA GLY A 62 0.83 -12.33 -5.11
C GLY A 62 1.10 -13.07 -3.79
N VAL A 63 0.53 -12.62 -2.66
CA VAL A 63 0.75 -13.24 -1.35
C VAL A 63 -0.44 -14.11 -0.97
N PRO A 64 -0.28 -15.45 -0.84
CA PRO A 64 -1.33 -16.33 -0.35
C PRO A 64 -1.76 -16.03 1.09
N LYS A 65 -3.03 -16.28 1.40
CA LYS A 65 -3.62 -16.09 2.73
C LYS A 65 -2.84 -16.79 3.83
N GLU A 66 -2.44 -18.03 3.58
CA GLU A 66 -1.70 -18.88 4.52
C GLU A 66 -0.31 -18.32 4.79
N ILE A 67 0.32 -17.74 3.77
CA ILE A 67 1.64 -17.10 3.87
C ILE A 67 1.52 -15.83 4.72
N PHE A 68 0.50 -14.99 4.51
CA PHE A 68 0.24 -13.86 5.40
C PHE A 68 0.01 -14.32 6.85
N ARG A 69 -0.88 -15.29 7.06
CA ARG A 69 -1.25 -15.81 8.39
C ARG A 69 -0.04 -16.30 9.18
N VAL A 70 0.87 -17.05 8.54
CA VAL A 70 2.08 -17.55 9.20
C VAL A 70 3.06 -16.41 9.55
N ASN A 71 3.13 -15.37 8.72
CA ASN A 71 4.09 -14.29 8.92
C ASN A 71 3.61 -13.23 9.91
N VAL A 72 2.30 -12.95 9.98
CA VAL A 72 1.76 -11.97 10.93
C VAL A 72 1.98 -12.41 12.39
N GLU A 73 1.93 -13.72 12.66
CA GLU A 73 2.26 -14.28 13.99
C GLU A 73 3.74 -14.15 14.36
N LYS A 74 4.62 -13.89 13.38
CA LYS A 74 6.08 -13.87 13.53
C LYS A 74 6.68 -12.46 13.51
N ILE A 75 5.86 -11.42 13.55
CA ILE A 75 6.35 -10.04 13.56
C ILE A 75 7.20 -9.82 14.83
N GLY A 76 8.48 -9.50 14.62
CA GLY A 76 9.46 -9.37 15.70
C GLY A 76 9.09 -8.30 16.71
N GLY A 77 9.18 -8.62 18.01
CA GLY A 77 8.86 -7.70 19.10
C GLY A 77 7.37 -7.55 19.42
N TYR A 78 6.48 -8.20 18.67
CA TYR A 78 5.04 -8.14 18.89
C TYR A 78 4.42 -9.52 19.10
N GLU A 79 3.28 -9.53 19.79
CA GLU A 79 2.39 -10.67 19.97
C GLU A 79 1.03 -10.36 19.34
N LEU A 80 0.37 -11.39 18.80
CA LEU A 80 -0.91 -11.26 18.13
C LEU A 80 -2.04 -11.20 19.15
N ILE A 81 -2.91 -10.18 19.06
CA ILE A 81 -4.13 -10.08 19.89
C ILE A 81 -5.32 -10.70 19.16
N VAL A 82 -5.49 -10.35 17.88
CA VAL A 82 -6.57 -10.88 17.04
C VAL A 82 -6.09 -11.00 15.61
N CYS A 83 -6.56 -12.01 14.90
CA CYS A 83 -6.38 -12.16 13.45
C CYS A 83 -7.63 -12.83 12.87
N LYS A 84 -8.40 -12.09 12.08
CA LYS A 84 -9.70 -12.52 11.57
C LYS A 84 -9.83 -12.27 10.08
N ASP A 85 -10.58 -13.15 9.44
CA ASP A 85 -11.05 -12.90 8.08
C ASP A 85 -12.01 -11.72 8.07
N VAL A 86 -11.90 -10.90 7.02
CA VAL A 86 -12.78 -9.76 6.77
C VAL A 86 -13.51 -10.04 5.47
N SER A 87 -14.83 -10.00 5.51
CA SER A 87 -15.64 -10.18 4.30
C SER A 87 -15.57 -8.98 3.37
N SER A 88 -15.90 -9.18 2.09
CA SER A 88 -15.98 -8.07 1.13
C SER A 88 -16.98 -7.00 1.55
N ILE A 89 -18.11 -7.38 2.16
CA ILE A 89 -19.11 -6.43 2.67
C ILE A 89 -18.57 -5.63 3.87
N GLU A 90 -17.79 -6.24 4.75
CA GLU A 90 -17.11 -5.57 5.87
C GLU A 90 -15.98 -4.63 5.41
N LEU A 91 -15.36 -4.89 4.26
CA LEU A 91 -14.40 -3.96 3.63
C LEU A 91 -15.09 -2.80 2.92
N SER A 92 -16.07 -3.11 2.06
CA SER A 92 -16.82 -2.12 1.27
C SER A 92 -18.22 -2.65 0.96
N PRO A 93 -19.31 -2.05 1.48
CA PRO A 93 -20.65 -2.60 1.26
C PRO A 93 -21.12 -2.40 -0.19
N SER A 94 -20.50 -1.48 -0.92
CA SER A 94 -20.87 -1.09 -2.28
C SER A 94 -19.63 -0.62 -3.03
N PRO A 95 -18.71 -1.55 -3.41
CA PRO A 95 -17.48 -1.20 -4.09
C PRO A 95 -17.77 -0.59 -5.46
N LYS A 96 -17.10 0.52 -5.75
CA LYS A 96 -17.17 1.27 -7.00
C LYS A 96 -15.78 1.31 -7.64
N TYR A 97 -15.76 1.11 -8.95
CA TYR A 97 -14.57 1.22 -9.80
C TYR A 97 -14.88 2.25 -10.88
N GLN A 98 -14.46 3.49 -10.65
CA GLN A 98 -14.83 4.61 -11.52
C GLN A 98 -13.90 4.71 -12.74
N ASP A 99 -12.58 4.66 -12.51
CA ASP A 99 -11.60 4.83 -13.56
C ASP A 99 -11.30 3.52 -14.29
N ARG A 100 -11.14 3.63 -15.62
CA ARG A 100 -10.73 2.51 -16.47
C ARG A 100 -9.27 2.66 -16.90
N PRO A 101 -8.51 1.55 -17.02
CA PRO A 101 -7.18 1.59 -17.62
C PRO A 101 -7.24 2.11 -19.07
N LEU A 102 -6.32 3.01 -19.40
CA LEU A 102 -6.00 3.46 -20.74
C LEU A 102 -4.82 2.65 -21.27
N PRO A 103 -4.64 2.55 -22.61
CA PRO A 103 -3.44 1.92 -23.18
C PRO A 103 -2.13 2.51 -22.61
N SER A 104 -2.11 3.82 -22.36
CA SER A 104 -0.96 4.50 -21.76
C SER A 104 -0.67 4.08 -20.32
N ASP A 105 -1.60 3.46 -19.59
CA ASP A 105 -1.33 3.02 -18.22
C ASP A 105 -0.50 1.75 -18.17
N PHE A 106 -0.51 0.95 -19.24
CA PHE A 106 0.35 -0.21 -19.33
C PHE A 106 1.80 0.22 -19.62
N TYR A 107 2.72 -0.68 -19.29
CA TYR A 107 4.13 -0.48 -19.62
C TYR A 107 4.30 -0.31 -21.12
N PRO A 108 5.08 0.69 -21.57
CA PRO A 108 5.25 0.95 -23.00
C PRO A 108 5.75 -0.28 -23.77
N GLU A 109 6.62 -1.09 -23.16
CA GLU A 109 7.14 -2.33 -23.73
C GLU A 109 6.01 -3.34 -23.98
N LEU A 110 4.99 -3.37 -23.13
CA LEU A 110 3.80 -4.19 -23.29
C LEU A 110 2.80 -3.61 -24.30
N ASN A 111 2.95 -2.38 -24.77
CA ASN A 111 2.09 -1.77 -25.79
C ASN A 111 2.62 -1.95 -27.22
N SER A 112 3.87 -2.39 -27.36
CA SER A 112 4.46 -2.67 -28.66
C SER A 112 3.96 -4.02 -29.22
N HIS A 113 3.67 -4.06 -30.52
CA HIS A 113 3.13 -5.24 -31.22
C HIS A 113 4.20 -6.17 -31.78
N THR A 114 5.43 -6.10 -31.27
CA THR A 114 6.48 -7.05 -31.68
C THR A 114 6.11 -8.47 -31.24
N GLU A 115 6.56 -9.48 -32.00
CA GLU A 115 6.38 -10.89 -31.62
C GLU A 115 7.00 -11.21 -30.26
N VAL A 116 8.11 -10.53 -29.91
CA VAL A 116 8.74 -10.63 -28.58
C VAL A 116 7.78 -10.16 -27.48
N ASN A 117 7.13 -9.01 -27.66
CA ASN A 117 6.22 -8.47 -26.64
C ASN A 117 4.90 -9.24 -26.57
N LYS A 118 4.46 -9.84 -27.68
CA LYS A 118 3.34 -10.79 -27.69
C LYS A 118 3.68 -12.05 -26.89
N ALA A 119 4.88 -12.61 -27.09
CA ALA A 119 5.36 -13.76 -26.32
C ALA A 119 5.51 -13.43 -24.83
N LEU A 120 6.04 -12.25 -24.49
CA LEU A 120 6.13 -11.77 -23.11
C LEU A 120 4.74 -11.63 -22.47
N ARG A 121 3.77 -10.99 -23.15
CA ARG A 121 2.39 -10.87 -22.64
C ARG A 121 1.76 -12.24 -22.36
N GLU A 122 1.95 -13.21 -23.25
CA GLU A 122 1.42 -14.56 -23.04
C GLU A 122 2.14 -15.29 -21.89
N ALA A 123 3.46 -15.17 -21.79
CA ALA A 123 4.23 -15.71 -20.67
C ALA A 123 3.79 -15.09 -19.33
N TYR A 124 3.58 -13.77 -19.27
CA TYR A 124 3.02 -13.10 -18.10
C TYR A 124 1.61 -13.59 -17.77
N ARG A 125 0.76 -13.77 -18.78
CA ARG A 125 -0.61 -14.31 -18.58
C ARG A 125 -0.57 -15.73 -18.00
N GLN A 126 0.37 -16.57 -18.44
CA GLN A 126 0.53 -17.93 -17.92
C GLN A 126 1.15 -17.97 -16.52
N LEU A 127 2.15 -17.11 -16.25
CA LEU A 127 2.74 -16.95 -14.92
C LEU A 127 1.70 -16.45 -13.92
N THR A 128 1.00 -15.36 -14.22
CA THR A 128 -0.07 -14.81 -13.37
C THR A 128 -1.23 -15.80 -13.18
N TRP A 129 -1.53 -16.63 -14.17
CA TRP A 129 -2.50 -17.72 -14.02
C TRP A 129 -2.04 -18.80 -13.03
N SER A 130 -0.74 -19.11 -13.02
CA SER A 130 -0.13 -20.11 -12.13
C SER A 130 -0.01 -19.61 -10.69
N PHE A 131 0.03 -18.30 -10.48
CA PHE A 131 0.07 -17.65 -9.18
C PHE A 131 -1.30 -17.13 -8.71
N ARG A 132 -2.42 -17.69 -9.20
CA ARG A 132 -3.76 -17.29 -8.75
C ARG A 132 -3.93 -17.52 -7.25
N VAL A 133 -3.69 -16.48 -6.48
CA VAL A 133 -4.09 -16.41 -5.08
C VAL A 133 -5.58 -16.09 -5.04
N SER A 134 -6.34 -16.90 -4.28
CA SER A 134 -7.73 -16.58 -3.99
C SER A 134 -7.80 -15.25 -3.23
N PRO A 135 -8.59 -14.27 -3.69
CA PRO A 135 -8.74 -13.01 -2.97
C PRO A 135 -9.19 -13.26 -1.53
N PHE A 136 -8.56 -12.55 -0.59
CA PHE A 136 -8.91 -12.61 0.81
C PHE A 136 -8.66 -11.25 1.46
N ALA A 137 -9.23 -11.05 2.64
CA ALA A 137 -8.81 -9.97 3.51
C ALA A 137 -8.72 -10.50 4.94
N MET A 138 -7.65 -10.12 5.63
CA MET A 138 -7.43 -10.48 7.02
C MET A 138 -6.99 -9.27 7.81
N TRP A 139 -7.64 -9.04 8.93
CA TRP A 139 -7.30 -7.97 9.86
C TRP A 139 -6.63 -8.56 11.10
N ALA A 140 -5.50 -7.99 11.46
CA ALA A 140 -4.75 -8.33 12.65
C ALA A 140 -4.50 -7.10 13.52
N VAL A 141 -4.53 -7.29 14.84
CA VAL A 141 -3.99 -6.33 15.80
C VAL A 141 -2.89 -7.00 16.59
N LEU A 142 -1.78 -6.29 16.71
CA LEU A 142 -0.59 -6.77 17.39
C LEU A 142 -0.23 -5.82 18.52
N GLN A 143 0.25 -6.40 19.62
CA GLN A 143 0.71 -5.70 20.80
C GLN A 143 2.21 -5.91 20.97
N ARG A 144 2.94 -4.84 21.31
CA ARG A 144 4.37 -4.95 21.60
C ARG A 144 4.55 -5.78 22.87
N LYS A 145 5.42 -6.79 22.81
CA LYS A 145 5.74 -7.63 23.98
C LYS A 145 6.28 -6.77 25.12
N SER A 146 5.91 -7.09 26.35
CA SER A 146 6.41 -6.41 27.56
C SER A 146 7.94 -6.44 27.69
N THR A 147 8.60 -7.44 27.08
CA THR A 147 10.07 -7.57 27.03
C THR A 147 10.73 -6.73 25.94
N THR A 148 9.96 -6.09 25.06
CA THR A 148 10.45 -5.30 23.93
C THR A 148 10.38 -3.81 24.26
N SER A 149 11.50 -3.10 24.03
CA SER A 149 11.64 -1.66 24.32
C SER A 149 10.56 -0.82 23.63
N ALA A 150 10.10 0.24 24.29
CA ALA A 150 9.21 1.25 23.70
C ALA A 150 9.80 1.92 22.44
N THR A 151 11.12 1.89 22.27
CA THR A 151 11.80 2.40 21.06
C THR A 151 11.66 1.50 19.84
N HIS A 152 11.07 0.30 19.98
CA HIS A 152 10.85 -0.66 18.89
C HIS A 152 9.69 -0.28 17.97
N GLY A 153 8.73 0.52 18.46
CA GLY A 153 7.55 0.96 17.69
C GLY A 153 6.42 1.42 18.61
N PRO A 154 5.15 1.38 18.20
CA PRO A 154 4.01 1.66 19.07
C PRO A 154 3.66 0.50 19.99
N GLU A 155 2.84 0.76 21.01
CA GLU A 155 2.35 -0.28 21.92
C GLU A 155 1.40 -1.26 21.23
N ARG A 156 0.54 -0.76 20.33
CA ARG A 156 -0.28 -1.57 19.44
C ARG A 156 -0.31 -0.98 18.04
N PHE A 157 -0.51 -1.85 17.05
CA PHE A 157 -0.83 -1.44 15.70
C PHE A 157 -1.83 -2.41 15.07
N SER A 158 -2.58 -1.89 14.09
CA SER A 158 -3.50 -2.61 13.24
C SER A 158 -2.85 -2.87 11.88
N LEU A 159 -3.01 -4.08 11.37
CA LEU A 159 -2.58 -4.49 10.04
C LEU A 159 -3.75 -5.17 9.31
N LEU A 160 -4.25 -4.52 8.27
CA LEU A 160 -5.18 -5.13 7.33
C LEU A 160 -4.40 -5.58 6.10
N PHE A 161 -4.50 -6.86 5.76
CA PHE A 161 -3.92 -7.40 4.54
C PHE A 161 -5.04 -7.80 3.58
N ILE A 162 -4.92 -7.36 2.32
CA ILE A 162 -5.86 -7.70 1.25
C ILE A 162 -5.08 -8.38 0.13
N GLY A 163 -5.41 -9.64 -0.15
CA GLY A 163 -4.91 -10.37 -1.31
C GLY A 163 -5.55 -9.89 -2.61
N GLY A 164 -5.32 -8.63 -2.97
CA GLY A 164 -5.99 -7.94 -4.08
C GLY A 164 -5.07 -6.99 -4.82
N GLU A 165 -5.44 -6.66 -6.06
CA GLU A 165 -4.69 -5.72 -6.91
C GLU A 165 -4.74 -4.31 -6.30
N GLY A 166 -3.60 -3.62 -6.27
CA GLY A 166 -3.44 -2.38 -5.50
C GLY A 166 -4.41 -1.25 -5.90
N ILE A 167 -4.54 -0.96 -7.20
CA ILE A 167 -5.39 0.16 -7.64
C ILE A 167 -6.87 -0.16 -7.39
N ALA A 168 -7.30 -1.37 -7.75
CA ALA A 168 -8.66 -1.84 -7.53
C ALA A 168 -9.02 -1.87 -6.05
N THR A 169 -8.09 -2.34 -5.20
CA THR A 169 -8.26 -2.37 -3.75
C THR A 169 -8.43 -0.96 -3.20
N TYR A 170 -7.59 -0.01 -3.62
CA TYR A 170 -7.73 1.39 -3.19
C TYR A 170 -9.10 1.96 -3.55
N SER A 171 -9.53 1.81 -4.80
CA SER A 171 -10.85 2.28 -5.25
C SER A 171 -11.99 1.64 -4.43
N ALA A 172 -11.89 0.34 -4.16
CA ALA A 172 -12.91 -0.41 -3.45
C ALA A 172 -13.02 -0.02 -1.97
N ILE A 173 -11.91 0.21 -1.27
CA ILE A 173 -11.95 0.43 0.19
C ILE A 173 -11.87 1.90 0.61
N TYR A 174 -11.27 2.77 -0.19
CA TYR A 174 -11.18 4.19 0.11
C TYR A 174 -12.27 4.97 -0.62
N ASN A 175 -12.21 5.04 -1.95
CA ASN A 175 -13.14 5.85 -2.74
C ASN A 175 -14.61 5.45 -2.50
N SER A 176 -14.87 4.13 -2.46
CA SER A 176 -16.24 3.62 -2.29
C SER A 176 -16.83 3.87 -0.90
N ASN A 177 -15.98 3.97 0.12
CA ASN A 177 -16.37 4.25 1.50
C ASN A 177 -16.30 5.74 1.85
N LEU A 178 -15.92 6.62 0.92
CA LEU A 178 -15.64 8.04 1.19
C LEU A 178 -14.59 8.21 2.30
N LEU A 179 -13.51 7.43 2.22
CA LEU A 179 -12.36 7.49 3.12
C LEU A 179 -11.09 7.70 2.31
N TYR A 180 -10.00 8.12 2.95
CA TYR A 180 -8.66 8.16 2.34
C TYR A 180 -7.60 7.85 3.40
N PRO A 181 -6.46 7.23 3.01
CA PRO A 181 -5.38 6.98 3.94
C PRO A 181 -4.58 8.26 4.20
N LYS A 182 -3.85 8.30 5.30
CA LYS A 182 -2.89 9.37 5.60
C LYS A 182 -1.77 9.43 4.56
N ALA A 183 -1.31 8.26 4.13
CA ALA A 183 -0.22 8.12 3.17
C ALA A 183 -0.37 6.91 2.25
N ILE A 184 0.28 6.99 1.09
CA ILE A 184 0.48 5.85 0.18
C ILE A 184 1.97 5.56 0.05
N VAL A 185 2.32 4.28 -0.08
CA VAL A 185 3.70 3.80 -0.24
C VAL A 185 3.97 3.38 -1.68
N PHE A 186 5.08 3.85 -2.24
CA PHE A 186 5.66 3.38 -3.50
C PHE A 186 7.04 2.80 -3.24
N LYS A 187 7.11 1.49 -3.08
CA LYS A 187 8.36 0.76 -2.87
C LYS A 187 8.30 -0.56 -3.62
N GLY A 188 9.18 -0.74 -4.60
CA GLY A 188 9.22 -1.94 -5.45
C GLY A 188 8.02 -2.06 -6.39
N ALA A 189 7.41 -0.94 -6.81
CA ALA A 189 6.14 -0.91 -7.55
C ALA A 189 6.23 -1.30 -9.04
N ASP A 190 7.28 -2.00 -9.48
CA ASP A 190 7.48 -2.38 -10.88
C ASP A 190 6.97 -3.80 -11.26
N ILE A 191 6.94 -4.12 -12.56
CA ILE A 191 6.60 -5.47 -13.09
C ILE A 191 7.52 -6.56 -12.50
N GLY A 192 8.75 -6.21 -12.14
CA GLY A 192 9.75 -7.20 -11.73
C GLY A 192 9.44 -7.83 -10.39
N PHE A 193 9.46 -7.03 -9.32
CA PHE A 193 9.41 -7.55 -7.94
C PHE A 193 8.18 -7.12 -7.13
N GLY A 194 7.18 -6.48 -7.78
CA GLY A 194 5.87 -6.21 -7.19
C GLY A 194 4.69 -6.87 -7.92
N HIS A 195 4.96 -7.57 -9.04
CA HIS A 195 3.94 -8.15 -9.94
C HIS A 195 2.89 -7.13 -10.44
N ASN A 196 3.23 -5.84 -10.43
CA ASN A 196 2.30 -4.79 -10.85
C ASN A 196 2.27 -4.68 -12.36
N TRP A 197 1.06 -4.51 -12.91
CA TRP A 197 0.83 -4.39 -14.35
C TRP A 197 0.95 -2.95 -14.86
N THR A 198 1.10 -1.97 -13.97
CA THR A 198 1.36 -0.54 -14.26
C THR A 198 2.42 0.04 -13.33
N PHE A 199 2.89 1.27 -13.62
CA PHE A 199 3.71 2.07 -12.72
C PHE A 199 2.80 2.88 -11.80
N PHE A 200 2.85 2.61 -10.49
CA PHE A 200 2.06 3.36 -9.51
C PHE A 200 2.45 4.84 -9.46
N GLU A 201 3.74 5.15 -9.65
CA GLU A 201 4.28 6.51 -9.62
C GLU A 201 4.01 7.31 -10.90
N LYS A 202 3.46 6.68 -11.95
CA LYS A 202 3.34 7.33 -13.26
C LYS A 202 2.42 8.55 -13.19
N LYS A 203 2.96 9.67 -13.66
CA LYS A 203 2.23 10.91 -13.85
C LYS A 203 1.07 10.74 -14.83
N GLY A 204 -0.11 11.16 -14.42
CA GLY A 204 -1.37 10.97 -15.14
C GLY A 204 -1.78 9.50 -15.29
N GLY A 205 -1.07 8.56 -14.64
CA GLY A 205 -1.35 7.13 -14.69
C GLY A 205 -2.61 6.75 -13.93
N LEU A 206 -3.10 5.52 -14.12
CA LEU A 206 -4.36 5.09 -13.52
C LEU A 206 -4.40 5.28 -12.01
N PHE A 207 -3.32 4.95 -11.29
CA PHE A 207 -3.36 5.05 -9.84
C PHE A 207 -3.47 6.49 -9.36
N GLU A 208 -2.75 7.42 -9.99
CA GLU A 208 -2.92 8.85 -9.70
C GLU A 208 -4.36 9.27 -9.96
N ARG A 209 -4.94 8.92 -11.12
CA ARG A 209 -6.33 9.29 -11.44
C ARG A 209 -7.34 8.76 -10.41
N VAL A 210 -7.19 7.50 -9.99
CA VAL A 210 -8.04 6.86 -8.96
C VAL A 210 -7.91 7.54 -7.61
N VAL A 211 -6.69 7.90 -7.20
CA VAL A 211 -6.49 8.61 -5.92
C VAL A 211 -7.06 10.02 -5.99
N MET A 212 -6.81 10.74 -7.09
CA MET A 212 -7.25 12.12 -7.27
C MET A 212 -8.76 12.25 -7.48
N SER A 213 -9.46 11.20 -7.92
CA SER A 213 -10.91 11.18 -8.08
C SER A 213 -11.67 10.93 -6.77
N ASN A 214 -10.98 10.67 -5.66
CA ASN A 214 -11.62 10.39 -4.38
C ASN A 214 -12.32 11.64 -3.78
N GLU A 215 -13.64 11.60 -3.72
CA GLU A 215 -14.49 12.70 -3.21
C GLU A 215 -14.24 13.03 -1.74
N ALA A 216 -13.75 12.07 -0.94
CA ALA A 216 -13.43 12.30 0.47
C ALA A 216 -12.13 13.09 0.68
N GLY A 217 -11.29 13.17 -0.35
CA GLY A 217 -9.98 13.79 -0.32
C GLY A 217 -8.86 12.84 -0.73
N ILE A 218 -7.65 13.39 -0.76
CA ILE A 218 -6.43 12.68 -1.14
C ILE A 218 -5.47 12.58 0.05
N PRO A 219 -4.58 11.56 0.07
CA PRO A 219 -3.59 11.40 1.12
C PRO A 219 -2.75 12.65 1.35
N LYS A 220 -2.22 12.79 2.57
CA LYS A 220 -1.34 13.93 2.88
C LYS A 220 0.09 13.70 2.40
N TYR A 221 0.50 12.43 2.36
CA TYR A 221 1.88 12.05 2.06
C TYR A 221 1.99 10.92 1.05
N LEU A 222 3.07 10.93 0.27
CA LEU A 222 3.58 9.76 -0.44
C LEU A 222 4.93 9.37 0.15
N LEU A 223 5.11 8.08 0.41
CA LEU A 223 6.37 7.48 0.85
C LEU A 223 6.95 6.74 -0.35
N ALA A 224 7.95 7.30 -1.02
CA ALA A 224 8.41 6.77 -2.30
C ALA A 224 9.92 6.53 -2.33
N TRP A 225 10.36 5.49 -3.03
CA TRP A 225 11.79 5.24 -3.21
C TRP A 225 12.43 6.26 -4.17
N ASP A 226 13.73 6.17 -4.41
CA ASP A 226 14.51 7.21 -5.13
C ASP A 226 14.13 7.35 -6.61
N ARG A 227 13.40 6.38 -7.15
CA ARG A 227 12.84 6.45 -8.51
C ARG A 227 11.81 7.55 -8.66
N TYR A 228 11.11 7.93 -7.59
CA TYR A 228 10.15 9.01 -7.60
C TYR A 228 10.88 10.36 -7.63
N ASN A 229 10.89 11.02 -8.79
CA ASN A 229 11.71 12.21 -9.00
C ASN A 229 10.94 13.35 -9.71
N PRO A 230 10.34 14.27 -8.93
CA PRO A 230 9.72 15.49 -9.47
C PRO A 230 10.70 16.50 -10.07
N SER A 231 11.99 16.44 -9.73
CA SER A 231 12.99 17.41 -10.21
C SER A 231 13.53 17.10 -11.60
N GLY A 232 13.17 15.94 -12.17
CA GLY A 232 13.53 15.54 -13.54
C GLY A 232 15.02 15.29 -13.77
N SER A 233 15.84 15.28 -12.70
CA SER A 233 17.30 15.27 -12.80
C SER A 233 17.96 13.88 -12.91
N ASP A 234 17.21 12.77 -13.06
CA ASP A 234 17.80 11.42 -13.02
C ASP A 234 17.25 10.40 -14.04
N HIS A 235 18.13 9.44 -14.32
CA HIS A 235 18.24 8.54 -15.49
C HIS A 235 17.18 7.43 -15.67
N TRP A 236 16.10 7.43 -14.89
CA TRP A 236 15.04 6.42 -14.96
C TRP A 236 13.82 6.85 -15.75
N VAL A 237 13.91 7.98 -16.47
CA VAL A 237 13.11 8.14 -17.68
C VAL A 237 13.38 6.89 -18.50
N THR A 238 12.41 5.97 -18.56
CA THR A 238 12.51 4.86 -19.51
C THR A 238 12.79 5.49 -20.86
N LYS A 239 13.42 4.78 -21.79
CA LYS A 239 13.77 5.31 -23.14
C LYS A 239 12.62 6.01 -23.90
N GLU A 240 11.39 6.01 -23.36
CA GLU A 240 10.14 6.48 -23.92
C GLU A 240 9.49 7.67 -23.19
N GLY A 241 10.17 8.34 -22.24
CA GLY A 241 9.66 9.63 -21.72
C GLY A 241 8.55 9.51 -20.65
N VAL A 242 8.53 8.44 -19.87
CA VAL A 242 7.57 8.29 -18.76
C VAL A 242 8.01 9.11 -17.56
N GLU A 243 7.16 10.05 -17.13
CA GLU A 243 7.33 10.81 -15.89
C GLU A 243 6.81 9.98 -14.69
N LEU A 244 7.67 9.77 -13.68
CA LEU A 244 7.40 8.94 -12.51
C LEU A 244 7.29 9.78 -11.24
N TYR A 245 6.34 10.70 -11.25
CA TYR A 245 5.92 11.47 -10.09
C TYR A 245 4.46 11.88 -10.25
N TRP A 246 3.81 12.25 -9.16
CA TRP A 246 2.45 12.80 -9.16
C TRP A 246 2.56 14.31 -8.98
N GLU A 247 1.89 15.11 -9.83
CA GLU A 247 2.09 16.57 -9.86
C GLU A 247 1.75 17.25 -8.52
N ARG A 248 0.83 16.64 -7.77
CA ARG A 248 0.43 17.12 -6.45
C ARG A 248 1.50 16.92 -5.38
N TYR A 249 2.41 15.94 -5.52
CA TYR A 249 3.34 15.56 -4.45
C TYR A 249 4.80 15.81 -4.86
N THR A 250 5.18 17.08 -4.85
CA THR A 250 6.51 17.50 -5.33
C THR A 250 7.36 18.17 -4.26
N GLU A 251 6.80 18.36 -3.06
CA GLU A 251 7.48 18.94 -1.92
C GLU A 251 8.05 17.82 -1.03
N LYS A 252 9.37 17.63 -1.10
CA LYS A 252 10.07 16.63 -0.28
C LYS A 252 10.19 17.13 1.15
N ILE A 253 9.71 16.34 2.10
CA ILE A 253 9.96 16.55 3.52
C ILE A 253 11.31 15.92 3.87
N PRO A 254 12.26 16.67 4.48
CA PRO A 254 13.48 16.08 4.98
C PRO A 254 13.17 15.01 6.04
N ASP A 255 13.50 13.76 5.73
CA ASP A 255 13.33 12.63 6.64
C ASP A 255 14.52 11.67 6.52
N ASN A 256 14.79 10.91 7.58
CA ASN A 256 15.87 9.92 7.63
C ASN A 256 15.34 8.48 7.46
N GLY A 257 14.10 8.33 7.01
CA GLY A 257 13.50 7.05 6.65
C GLY A 257 14.13 6.41 5.42
N ASP A 258 13.77 5.15 5.18
CA ASP A 258 14.25 4.39 4.02
C ASP A 258 13.62 4.87 2.69
N LEU A 259 12.52 5.62 2.75
CA LEU A 259 11.81 6.18 1.61
C LEU A 259 11.76 7.69 1.75
N ASN A 260 11.74 8.37 0.61
CA ASN A 260 11.52 9.79 0.52
C ASN A 260 10.06 10.11 0.87
N VAL A 261 9.85 11.07 1.76
CA VAL A 261 8.53 11.56 2.12
C VAL A 261 8.20 12.78 1.26
N TRP A 262 7.08 12.73 0.56
CA TRP A 262 6.56 13.84 -0.25
C TRP A 262 5.22 14.28 0.30
N THR A 263 4.97 15.58 0.37
CA THR A 263 3.66 16.11 0.78
C THR A 263 2.94 16.75 -0.39
N LYS A 264 1.61 16.76 -0.31
CA LYS A 264 0.77 17.39 -1.32
C LYS A 264 0.93 18.91 -1.29
N LYS A 265 0.89 19.54 -2.45
CA LYS A 265 0.67 20.98 -2.60
C LYS A 265 -0.76 21.32 -2.19
N ASP A 266 -0.92 22.40 -1.44
CA ASP A 266 -2.21 23.01 -1.11
C ASP A 266 -2.95 23.50 -2.38
#